data_AF-A0A4S8MHF7-F1
#
_entry.id   AF-A0A4S8MHF7-F1
#
_cell.length_a   1.000
_cell.length_b   1.000
_cell.length_c   1.000
_cell.angle_alpha   90.00
_cell.angle_beta   90.00
_cell.angle_gamma   90.00
#
_symmetry.space_group_name_H-M   'P 1'
#
loop_
_entity.id
_entity.type
_entity.pdbx_description
1 polymer ?
#
loop_
_entity_poly.entity_id
_entity_poly.type
_entity_poly.pdbx_seq_one_letter_code
_entity_poly.pdbx_strand_id
1 'polypeptide(L)'
;ILTFNSNIMRDNMIINIAGKPGHGMGIDMKIEHIIDALKFLLASKGVYSDWKKYRDYTAAIKSLEALKRTVLTSMKTTYQKAGHSAPDTSRLVWQVASAAESWRLLDNFPDREENQGAVAFPDLIAIGHKKFESSVLKNFNRKIVEWRDG
;
A
#
# COMPACT_ATOMS: atom_id res chain seq x y z
N ILE A 1 22.10 -6.64 29.69
CA ILE A 1 20.69 -6.19 29.96
C ILE A 1 20.01 -5.71 28.67
N LEU A 2 20.65 -4.89 27.83
CA LEU A 2 20.07 -4.42 26.54
C LEU A 2 19.81 -5.53 25.49
N THR A 3 20.47 -6.68 25.59
CA THR A 3 20.28 -7.83 24.68
C THR A 3 19.13 -8.77 25.09
N PHE A 4 18.71 -8.74 26.36
CA PHE A 4 17.64 -9.62 26.85
C PHE A 4 16.29 -9.21 26.29
N ASN A 5 15.98 -7.91 26.32
CA ASN A 5 14.75 -7.36 25.75
C ASN A 5 14.71 -7.47 24.21
N SER A 6 15.84 -7.30 23.52
CA SER A 6 15.87 -7.46 22.06
C SER A 6 15.63 -8.91 21.62
N ASN A 7 16.09 -9.88 22.42
CA ASN A 7 15.87 -11.29 22.15
C ASN A 7 14.42 -11.68 22.44
N ILE A 8 13.83 -11.22 23.55
CA ILE A 8 12.40 -11.42 23.85
C ILE A 8 11.51 -10.85 22.73
N MET A 9 11.84 -9.67 22.20
CA MET A 9 11.06 -9.08 21.10
C MET A 9 11.23 -9.88 19.80
N ARG A 10 12.43 -10.36 19.46
CA ARG A 10 12.63 -11.24 18.29
C ARG A 10 11.95 -12.60 18.45
N ASP A 11 12.02 -13.19 19.63
CA ASP A 11 11.41 -14.48 19.97
C ASP A 11 9.88 -14.39 19.95
N ASN A 12 9.31 -13.22 20.28
CA ASN A 12 7.88 -12.94 20.11
C ASN A 12 7.53 -12.56 18.66
N MET A 13 8.43 -11.97 17.88
CA MET A 13 8.12 -11.57 16.51
C MET A 13 8.16 -12.73 15.53
N ILE A 14 8.96 -13.77 15.77
CA ILE A 14 9.13 -14.91 14.85
C ILE A 14 8.69 -16.20 15.53
N ILE A 15 7.57 -16.78 15.08
CA ILE A 15 7.04 -18.02 15.65
C ILE A 15 7.13 -19.18 14.65
N ASN A 16 7.52 -20.36 15.14
CA ASN A 16 7.53 -21.61 14.38
C ASN A 16 6.26 -22.41 14.66
N ILE A 17 5.18 -22.09 13.94
CA ILE A 17 3.87 -22.71 14.16
C ILE A 17 3.84 -24.17 13.68
N ALA A 18 4.71 -24.51 12.73
CA ALA A 18 4.77 -25.84 12.14
C ALA A 18 5.66 -26.81 12.93
N GLY A 19 6.42 -26.32 13.92
CA GLY A 19 7.40 -27.11 14.67
C GLY A 19 8.57 -27.63 13.82
N LYS A 20 8.79 -27.07 12.62
CA LYS A 20 9.82 -27.55 11.68
C LYS A 20 11.15 -26.80 11.89
N PRO A 21 12.29 -27.49 12.04
CA PRO A 21 13.59 -26.83 12.17
C PRO A 21 13.86 -25.88 10.99
N GLY A 22 14.33 -24.66 11.29
CA GLY A 22 14.62 -23.65 10.26
C GLY A 22 13.39 -22.93 9.66
N HIS A 23 12.19 -23.15 10.21
CA HIS A 23 10.98 -22.49 9.76
C HIS A 23 10.45 -21.53 10.83
N GLY A 24 10.56 -20.22 10.58
CA GLY A 24 10.02 -19.18 11.44
C GLY A 24 9.23 -18.18 10.60
N MET A 25 8.08 -17.74 11.10
CA MET A 25 7.24 -16.74 10.43
C MET A 25 6.98 -15.58 11.37
N GLY A 26 7.10 -14.36 10.84
CA GLY A 26 6.70 -13.14 11.55
C GLY A 26 5.26 -13.25 12.06
N ILE A 27 4.96 -12.90 13.31
CA ILE A 27 3.58 -12.86 13.83
C ILE A 27 2.72 -11.96 12.94
N ASP A 28 3.26 -10.81 12.54
CA ASP A 28 2.60 -9.86 11.65
C ASP A 28 2.25 -10.49 10.30
N MET A 29 3.22 -11.13 9.64
CA MET A 29 3.03 -11.86 8.38
C MET A 29 2.03 -13.01 8.51
N LYS A 30 1.94 -13.65 9.67
CA LYS A 30 0.93 -14.69 9.93
C LYS A 30 -0.47 -14.09 10.08
N ILE A 31 -0.59 -12.95 10.75
CA ILE A 31 -1.86 -12.23 10.88
C ILE A 31 -2.32 -11.77 9.49
N GLU A 32 -1.40 -11.24 8.68
CA GLU A 32 -1.65 -10.86 7.28
C GLU A 32 -2.17 -12.04 6.45
N HIS A 33 -1.52 -13.21 6.51
CA HIS A 33 -1.98 -14.39 5.77
C HIS A 33 -3.39 -14.84 6.18
N ILE A 34 -3.71 -14.79 7.48
CA ILE A 34 -5.05 -15.12 7.99
C ILE A 34 -6.08 -14.09 7.53
N ILE A 35 -5.73 -12.80 7.59
CA ILE A 35 -6.59 -11.71 7.13
C ILE A 35 -6.85 -11.83 5.63
N ASP A 36 -5.84 -12.16 4.83
CA ASP A 36 -6.00 -12.30 3.38
C ASP A 36 -6.83 -13.52 2.99
N ALA A 37 -6.67 -14.64 3.71
CA ALA A 37 -7.55 -15.80 3.55
C ALA A 37 -9.02 -15.44 3.88
N LEU A 38 -9.24 -14.65 4.93
CA LEU A 38 -10.57 -14.11 5.30
C LEU A 38 -11.11 -13.17 4.22
N LYS A 39 -10.31 -12.22 3.72
CA LYS A 39 -10.71 -11.31 2.64
C LYS A 39 -11.16 -12.09 1.41
N PHE A 40 -10.45 -13.15 1.02
CA PHE A 40 -10.85 -13.97 -0.12
C PHE A 40 -12.21 -14.65 0.09
N LEU A 41 -12.43 -15.23 1.27
CA LEU A 41 -13.71 -15.87 1.61
C LEU A 41 -14.86 -14.86 1.67
N LEU A 42 -14.62 -13.65 2.18
CA LEU A 42 -15.63 -12.61 2.34
C LEU A 42 -15.90 -11.84 1.05
N ALA A 43 -14.89 -11.60 0.22
CA ALA A 43 -15.04 -10.97 -1.09
C ALA A 43 -15.99 -11.77 -1.99
N SER A 44 -15.97 -13.11 -1.89
CA SER A 44 -16.91 -13.97 -2.60
C SER A 44 -18.39 -13.80 -2.19
N LYS A 45 -18.65 -13.22 -1.01
CA LYS A 45 -20.00 -13.01 -0.44
C LYS A 45 -20.53 -11.58 -0.63
N GLY A 46 -19.65 -10.60 -0.90
CA GLY A 46 -20.04 -9.19 -1.13
C GLY A 46 -20.82 -8.55 0.03
N VAL A 47 -21.84 -7.75 -0.32
CA VAL A 47 -22.69 -6.93 0.59
C VAL A 47 -23.48 -7.75 1.63
N TYR A 48 -23.51 -9.09 1.53
CA TYR A 48 -24.25 -9.99 2.44
C TYR A 48 -23.42 -10.56 3.59
N SER A 49 -22.24 -9.99 3.83
CA SER A 49 -21.36 -10.36 4.93
C SER A 49 -21.84 -9.70 6.24
N ASP A 50 -22.13 -10.52 7.25
CA ASP A 50 -22.52 -10.10 8.61
C ASP A 50 -21.38 -10.42 9.57
N TRP A 51 -21.21 -9.59 10.61
CA TRP A 51 -20.19 -9.72 11.64
C TRP A 51 -20.20 -11.11 12.31
N LYS A 52 -21.38 -11.71 12.48
CA LYS A 52 -21.51 -13.07 13.03
C LYS A 52 -20.85 -14.12 12.14
N LYS A 53 -21.05 -14.03 10.83
CA LYS A 53 -20.40 -14.92 9.84
C LYS A 53 -18.89 -14.68 9.78
N TYR A 54 -18.45 -13.43 9.92
CA TYR A 54 -17.03 -13.09 10.01
C TYR A 54 -16.36 -13.87 11.15
N ARG A 55 -16.93 -13.78 12.36
CA ARG A 55 -16.42 -14.51 13.54
C ARG A 55 -16.38 -16.02 13.32
N ASP A 56 -17.46 -16.59 12.79
CA ASP A 56 -17.58 -18.03 12.60
C ASP A 56 -16.57 -18.54 11.54
N TYR A 57 -16.34 -17.77 10.45
CA TYR A 57 -15.31 -18.08 9.45
C TYR A 57 -13.88 -17.93 10.01
N THR A 58 -13.65 -16.92 10.85
CA THR A 58 -12.35 -16.72 11.50
C THR A 58 -12.01 -17.91 12.40
N ALA A 59 -12.99 -18.42 13.16
CA ALA A 59 -12.82 -19.60 14.00
C ALA A 59 -12.57 -20.89 13.18
N ALA A 60 -13.21 -21.01 12.02
CA ALA A 60 -13.09 -22.18 11.13
C ALA A 60 -11.95 -22.09 10.09
N ILE A 61 -11.18 -21.00 10.06
CA ILE A 61 -10.31 -20.67 8.92
C ILE A 61 -9.29 -21.75 8.58
N LYS A 62 -8.70 -22.40 9.60
CA LYS A 62 -7.74 -23.50 9.40
C LYS A 62 -8.37 -24.69 8.68
N SER A 63 -9.59 -25.04 9.06
CA SER A 63 -10.35 -26.14 8.43
C SER A 63 -10.76 -25.77 7.01
N LEU A 64 -11.15 -24.52 6.77
CA LEU A 64 -11.48 -24.01 5.44
C LEU A 64 -10.28 -23.97 4.51
N GLU A 65 -9.10 -23.59 5.00
CA GLU A 65 -7.85 -23.63 4.23
C GLU A 65 -7.43 -25.07 3.89
N ALA A 66 -7.58 -26.00 4.84
CA ALA A 66 -7.32 -27.42 4.59
C ALA A 66 -8.25 -27.97 3.51
N LEU A 67 -9.55 -27.68 3.61
CA LEU A 67 -10.55 -28.06 2.60
C LEU A 67 -10.22 -27.46 1.23
N LYS A 68 -9.84 -26.16 1.18
CA LYS A 68 -9.42 -25.49 -0.06
C LYS A 68 -8.25 -26.22 -0.72
N ARG A 69 -7.25 -26.65 0.06
CA ARG A 69 -6.11 -27.44 -0.46
C ARG A 69 -6.57 -28.78 -1.02
N THR A 70 -7.43 -29.50 -0.29
CA THR A 70 -7.98 -30.79 -0.76
C THR A 70 -8.73 -30.64 -2.07
N VAL A 71 -9.60 -29.63 -2.19
CA VAL A 71 -10.35 -29.34 -3.42
C VAL A 71 -9.41 -28.99 -4.57
N LEU A 72 -8.41 -28.13 -4.33
CA LEU A 72 -7.42 -27.77 -5.34
C LEU A 72 -6.66 -29.01 -5.86
N THR A 73 -6.26 -29.90 -4.95
CA THR A 73 -5.61 -31.16 -5.30
C THR A 73 -6.54 -32.09 -6.09
N SER A 74 -7.80 -32.24 -5.66
CA SER A 74 -8.76 -33.11 -6.35
C SER A 74 -9.10 -32.61 -7.76
N MET A 75 -9.13 -31.29 -7.95
CA MET A 75 -9.38 -30.68 -9.26
C MET A 75 -8.12 -30.59 -10.14
N LYS A 76 -6.97 -31.09 -9.68
CA LYS A 76 -5.66 -30.95 -10.34
C LYS A 76 -5.31 -29.50 -10.70
N THR A 77 -5.88 -28.56 -9.98
CA THR A 77 -5.64 -27.13 -10.16
C THR A 77 -4.41 -26.73 -9.36
N THR A 78 -3.39 -26.21 -10.04
CA THR A 78 -2.19 -25.71 -9.37
C THR A 78 -2.53 -24.48 -8.55
N TYR A 79 -1.93 -24.38 -7.35
CA TYR A 79 -1.93 -23.15 -6.57
C TYR A 79 -1.33 -22.04 -7.43
N GLN A 80 -2.15 -21.10 -7.89
CA GLN A 80 -1.65 -19.87 -8.47
C GLN A 80 -1.05 -19.05 -7.33
N LYS A 81 0.27 -19.13 -7.17
CA LYS A 81 1.00 -18.06 -6.49
C LYS A 81 0.60 -16.78 -7.22
N ALA A 82 -0.04 -15.86 -6.51
CA ALA A 82 -0.01 -14.46 -6.88
C ALA A 82 1.44 -14.01 -6.74
N GLY A 83 2.29 -14.36 -7.72
CA GLY A 83 3.59 -13.75 -7.83
C GLY A 83 3.33 -12.27 -8.03
N HIS A 84 3.83 -11.43 -7.12
CA HIS A 84 3.91 -9.98 -7.30
C HIS A 84 4.94 -9.64 -8.39
N SER A 85 4.93 -10.33 -9.53
CA SER A 85 5.55 -9.82 -10.75
C SER A 85 4.74 -8.60 -11.13
N ALA A 86 5.36 -7.42 -10.98
CA ALA A 86 4.78 -6.17 -11.45
C ALA A 86 4.32 -6.40 -12.90
N PRO A 87 3.01 -6.28 -13.19
CA PRO A 87 2.54 -6.47 -14.54
C PRO A 87 3.23 -5.43 -15.43
N ASP A 88 3.67 -5.84 -16.62
CA ASP A 88 4.20 -4.89 -17.59
C ASP A 88 3.07 -3.96 -18.05
N THR A 89 3.03 -2.75 -17.49
CA THR A 89 2.03 -1.73 -17.80
C THR A 89 2.43 -0.85 -18.97
N SER A 90 3.58 -1.10 -19.63
CA SER A 90 4.11 -0.24 -20.70
C SER A 90 3.08 -0.02 -21.82
N ARG A 91 2.33 -1.06 -22.19
CA ARG A 91 1.28 -0.95 -23.21
C ARG A 91 0.14 -0.02 -22.78
N LEU A 92 -0.29 -0.08 -21.52
CA LEU A 92 -1.35 0.78 -20.99
C LEU A 92 -0.90 2.24 -20.93
N VAL A 93 0.36 2.47 -20.53
CA VAL A 93 0.96 3.82 -20.52
C VAL A 93 0.95 4.41 -21.93
N TRP A 94 1.36 3.64 -22.95
CA TRP A 94 1.33 4.11 -24.33
C TRP A 94 -0.08 4.33 -24.87
N GLN A 95 -1.05 3.50 -24.50
CA GLN A 95 -2.45 3.73 -24.87
C GLN A 95 -3.00 5.04 -24.28
N VAL A 96 -2.69 5.33 -23.02
CA VAL A 96 -3.08 6.59 -22.37
C VAL A 96 -2.35 7.77 -23.03
N ALA A 97 -1.06 7.63 -23.34
CA ALA A 97 -0.29 8.67 -24.02
C ALA A 97 -0.86 8.98 -25.42
N SER A 98 -1.13 7.97 -26.23
CA SER A 98 -1.74 8.14 -27.56
C SER A 98 -3.17 8.71 -27.48
N ALA A 99 -3.95 8.33 -26.46
CA ALA A 99 -5.25 8.94 -26.22
C ALA A 99 -5.11 10.42 -25.85
N ALA A 100 -4.20 10.77 -24.95
CA ALA A 100 -3.95 12.16 -24.56
C ALA A 100 -3.47 13.02 -25.74
N GLU A 101 -2.62 12.45 -26.61
CA GLU A 101 -2.15 13.11 -27.84
C GLU A 101 -3.27 13.29 -28.86
N SER A 102 -4.05 12.25 -29.15
CA SER A 102 -5.16 12.34 -30.11
C SER A 102 -6.26 13.32 -29.68
N TRP A 103 -6.45 13.48 -28.38
CA TRP A 103 -7.37 14.45 -27.80
C TRP A 103 -6.72 15.82 -27.59
N ARG A 104 -5.43 15.97 -27.94
CA ARG A 104 -4.64 17.19 -27.82
C ARG A 104 -4.68 17.77 -26.40
N LEU A 105 -4.72 16.91 -25.38
CA LEU A 105 -4.86 17.32 -23.98
C LEU A 105 -3.63 18.06 -23.44
N LEU A 106 -2.48 17.89 -24.10
CA LEU A 106 -1.23 18.57 -23.76
C LEU A 106 -1.03 19.87 -24.55
N ASP A 107 -1.86 20.14 -25.57
CA ASP A 107 -1.79 21.37 -26.34
C ASP A 107 -2.42 22.51 -25.54
N ASN A 108 -1.73 23.65 -25.49
CA ASN A 108 -2.30 24.85 -24.94
C ASN A 108 -3.21 25.52 -25.97
N PHE A 109 -4.52 25.54 -25.71
CA PHE A 109 -5.51 26.28 -26.49
C PHE A 109 -5.90 27.55 -25.74
N PRO A 110 -5.27 28.71 -26.03
CA PRO A 110 -5.56 29.94 -25.32
C PRO A 110 -7.01 30.40 -25.51
N ASP A 111 -7.60 30.12 -26.69
CA ASP A 111 -8.92 30.60 -27.09
C ASP A 111 -10.08 29.61 -26.80
N ARG A 112 -9.90 28.66 -25.87
CA ARG A 112 -10.97 27.71 -25.50
C ARG A 112 -12.09 28.48 -24.80
N GLU A 113 -13.34 28.32 -25.24
CA GLU A 113 -14.50 29.02 -24.67
C GLU A 113 -14.65 28.77 -23.15
N GLU A 114 -14.24 27.59 -22.70
CA GLU A 114 -14.23 27.18 -21.28
C GLU A 114 -13.12 27.85 -20.44
N ASN A 115 -12.09 28.44 -21.07
CA ASN A 115 -11.03 29.16 -20.36
C ASN A 115 -11.52 30.48 -19.75
N GLN A 116 -12.70 30.98 -20.14
CA GLN A 116 -13.27 32.20 -19.57
C GLN A 116 -13.58 32.08 -18.07
N GLY A 117 -13.74 30.86 -17.55
CA GLY A 117 -13.90 30.56 -16.12
C GLY A 117 -12.63 30.04 -15.42
N ALA A 118 -11.53 29.87 -16.15
CA ALA A 118 -10.29 29.35 -15.59
C ALA A 118 -9.58 30.44 -14.77
N VAL A 119 -9.57 30.29 -13.44
CA VAL A 119 -8.81 31.17 -12.56
C VAL A 119 -7.33 30.93 -12.80
N ALA A 120 -6.55 32.00 -13.00
CA ALA A 120 -5.11 31.92 -13.14
C ALA A 120 -4.52 31.09 -11.98
N PHE A 121 -4.04 29.88 -12.30
CA PHE A 121 -3.43 29.01 -11.31
C PHE A 121 -2.04 29.58 -10.99
N PRO A 122 -1.77 29.94 -9.74
CA PRO A 122 -0.51 30.57 -9.42
C PRO A 122 0.63 29.57 -9.54
N ASP A 123 1.79 30.04 -10.02
CA ASP A 123 3.01 29.24 -10.08
C ASP A 123 3.43 28.81 -8.66
N LEU A 124 3.17 27.54 -8.35
CA LEU A 124 3.46 26.95 -7.05
C LEU A 124 4.95 26.92 -6.73
N ILE A 125 5.82 26.84 -7.76
CA ILE A 125 7.27 26.84 -7.58
C ILE A 125 7.71 28.25 -7.18
N ALA A 126 7.27 29.27 -7.91
CA ALA A 126 7.57 30.66 -7.58
C ALA A 126 7.03 31.06 -6.19
N ILE A 127 5.79 30.66 -5.87
CA ILE A 127 5.20 30.90 -4.54
C ILE A 127 5.96 30.15 -3.45
N GLY A 128 6.34 28.89 -3.70
CA GLY A 128 7.12 28.07 -2.79
C GLY A 128 8.47 28.70 -2.47
N HIS A 129 9.21 29.12 -3.49
CA HIS A 129 10.48 29.84 -3.35
C HIS A 129 10.33 31.12 -2.54
N LYS A 130 9.33 31.96 -2.87
CA LYS A 130 9.07 33.21 -2.13
C LYS A 130 8.72 32.96 -0.66
N LYS A 131 7.95 31.91 -0.36
CA LYS A 131 7.65 31.51 1.04
C LYS A 131 8.88 30.98 1.76
N PHE A 132 9.71 30.20 1.08
CA PHE A 132 10.96 29.68 1.64
C PHE A 132 11.92 30.80 2.04
N GLU A 133 12.13 31.77 1.15
CA GLU A 133 12.98 32.94 1.40
C GLU A 133 12.43 33.84 2.51
N SER A 134 11.12 34.13 2.52
CA SER A 134 10.52 35.08 3.46
C SER A 134 10.33 34.55 4.88
N SER A 135 10.00 33.26 5.04
CA SER A 135 9.61 32.67 6.33
C SER A 135 10.68 31.75 6.91
N VAL A 136 11.20 30.83 6.10
CA VAL A 136 12.03 29.73 6.62
C VAL A 136 13.46 30.19 6.82
N LEU A 137 14.05 30.89 5.84
CA LEU A 137 15.44 31.33 5.90
C LEU A 137 15.70 32.32 7.05
N LYS A 138 14.77 33.27 7.25
CA LYS A 138 14.86 34.27 8.32
C LYS A 138 14.79 33.64 9.71
N ASN A 139 13.86 32.69 9.92
CA ASN A 139 13.72 31.99 11.19
C ASN A 139 14.90 31.04 11.46
N PHE A 140 15.41 30.38 10.42
CA PHE A 140 16.59 29.51 10.50
C PHE A 140 17.85 30.29 10.87
N ASN A 141 18.11 31.41 10.21
CA ASN A 141 19.26 32.27 10.52
C ASN A 141 19.18 32.84 11.95
N ARG A 142 17.98 33.24 12.42
CA ARG A 142 17.78 33.67 13.81
C ARG A 142 18.15 32.57 14.81
N LYS A 143 17.70 31.33 14.57
CA LYS A 143 18.02 30.17 15.42
C LYS A 143 19.51 29.85 15.47
N ILE A 144 20.22 29.97 14.34
CA ILE A 144 21.68 29.79 14.29
C ILE A 144 22.39 30.85 15.15
N VAL A 145 21.95 32.11 15.06
CA VAL A 145 22.51 33.19 15.87
C VAL A 145 22.23 32.95 17.36
N GLU A 146 21.01 32.58 17.73
CA GLU A 146 20.63 32.20 19.10
C GLU A 146 21.49 31.04 19.65
N TRP A 147 21.87 30.07 18.81
CA TRP A 147 22.73 28.95 19.21
C TRP A 147 24.21 29.31 19.29
N ARG A 148 24.67 30.26 18.47
CA ARG A 148 26.06 30.72 18.45
C ARG A 148 26.35 31.67 19.61
N ASP A 149 25.40 32.56 19.91
CA ASP A 149 25.56 33.66 20.87
C ASP A 149 25.06 33.29 22.28
N GLY A 150 24.96 31.98 22.58
CA GLY A 150 24.47 31.42 23.84
C GLY A 150 24.89 32.21 25.09
#